data_AF-A0A7Y2D1N2-F1
#
_entry.id   AF-A0A7Y2D1N2-F1
#
_cell.length_a   1.000
_cell.length_b   1.000
_cell.length_c   1.000
_cell.angle_alpha   90.00
_cell.angle_beta   90.00
_cell.angle_gamma   90.00
#
_symmetry.space_group_name_H-M   'P 1'
#
loop_
_entity.id
_entity.type
_entity.pdbx_description
1 polymer ?
#
loop_
_entity_poly.entity_id
_entity_poly.type
_entity_poly.pdbx_seq_one_letter_code
_entity_poly.pdbx_strand_id
1 'polypeptide(L)' 'SSAELDADALKLARQIQAGPNFAHMMTKTMLAQEWSMSIEQAIEAEAQAQAICMQTGDFERAYRAFVAKERPVFEGD' A
#
# COMPACT_ATOMS: atom_id res chain seq x y z
N SER A 1 12.66 -25.81 6.42
CA SER A 1 13.94 -25.68 7.16
C SER A 1 14.12 -24.23 7.60
N SER A 2 15.06 -23.91 8.51
CA SER A 2 15.33 -22.51 8.87
C SER A 2 15.72 -21.66 7.65
N ALA A 3 16.51 -22.24 6.74
CA ALA A 3 16.94 -21.56 5.52
C ALA A 3 15.78 -21.22 4.56
N GLU A 4 14.78 -22.09 4.46
CA GLU A 4 13.58 -21.82 3.65
C GLU A 4 12.74 -20.70 4.28
N LEU A 5 12.58 -20.70 5.61
CA LEU A 5 11.86 -19.66 6.33
C LEU A 5 12.51 -18.28 6.13
N ASP A 6 13.83 -18.20 6.23
CA ASP A 6 14.58 -16.95 6.03
C ASP A 6 14.47 -16.45 4.58
N ALA A 7 14.52 -17.36 3.61
CA ALA A 7 14.37 -17.03 2.20
C ALA A 7 12.98 -16.45 1.89
N ASP A 8 11.93 -17.04 2.45
CA ASP A 8 10.55 -16.58 2.28
C ASP A 8 10.29 -15.25 2.99
N ALA A 9 10.81 -15.07 4.21
CA ALA A 9 10.72 -13.80 4.94
C ALA A 9 11.37 -12.65 4.16
N LEU A 10 12.58 -12.87 3.62
CA LEU A 10 13.27 -11.89 2.79
C LEU A 10 12.55 -11.62 1.46
N LYS A 11 11.93 -12.63 0.87
CA LYS A 11 11.12 -12.47 -0.34
C LYS A 11 9.91 -11.55 -0.06
N LEU A 12 9.20 -11.78 1.04
CA LEU A 12 8.07 -10.94 1.44
C LEU A 12 8.52 -9.50 1.73
N ALA A 13 9.62 -9.33 2.48
CA ALA A 13 10.15 -8.00 2.79
C ALA A 13 10.50 -7.21 1.53
N ARG A 14 11.14 -7.85 0.54
CA ARG A 14 11.45 -7.23 -0.76
C ARG A 14 10.19 -6.85 -1.55
N GLN A 15 9.14 -7.67 -1.48
CA GLN A 15 7.87 -7.35 -2.15
C GLN A 15 7.20 -6.12 -1.54
N ILE A 16 7.17 -6.02 -0.20
CA ILE A 16 6.63 -4.86 0.50
C ILE A 16 7.44 -3.60 0.18
N GLN A 17 8.78 -3.70 0.23
CA GLN A 17 9.68 -2.58 -0.08
C GLN A 17 9.49 -2.06 -1.51
N ALA A 18 9.26 -2.96 -2.47
CA ALA A 18 9.07 -2.61 -3.88
C ALA A 18 7.67 -2.05 -4.19
N GLY A 19 6.75 -2.05 -3.22
CA GLY A 19 5.41 -1.50 -3.36
C GLY A 19 5.33 0.00 -3.02
N PRO A 20 4.11 0.59 -3.08
CA PRO A 20 3.89 1.98 -2.72
C PRO A 20 3.97 2.16 -1.20
N ASN A 21 5.15 2.50 -0.69
CA ASN A 21 5.45 2.54 0.76
C ASN A 21 4.50 3.46 1.53
N PHE A 22 4.14 4.63 0.97
CA PHE A 22 3.20 5.56 1.59
C PHE A 22 1.80 4.92 1.72
N ALA A 23 1.29 4.34 0.64
CA ALA A 23 -0.02 3.68 0.65
C ALA A 23 -0.02 2.46 1.59
N HIS A 24 1.06 1.66 1.64
CA HIS A 24 1.19 0.56 2.60
C HIS A 24 1.15 1.04 4.05
N MET A 25 1.83 2.15 4.37
CA MET A 25 1.77 2.76 5.69
C MET A 25 0.35 3.23 6.02
N MET A 26 -0.32 3.88 5.08
CA MET A 26 -1.70 4.35 5.26
C MET A 26 -2.66 3.19 5.53
N THR A 27 -2.64 2.15 4.69
CA THR A 27 -3.47 0.95 4.87
C THR A 27 -3.22 0.29 6.23
N LYS A 28 -1.94 0.15 6.63
CA LYS A 28 -1.60 -0.43 7.94
C LYS A 28 -2.17 0.41 9.09
N THR A 29 -2.12 1.73 8.98
CA THR A 29 -2.67 2.66 9.98
C THR A 29 -4.19 2.53 10.07
N MET A 30 -4.87 2.46 8.93
CA MET A 30 -6.33 2.26 8.87
C MET A 30 -6.76 0.94 9.50
N LEU A 31 -6.09 -0.17 9.19
CA LEU A 31 -6.36 -1.48 9.80
C LEU A 31 -6.19 -1.48 11.33
N ALA A 32 -5.27 -0.67 11.86
CA ALA A 32 -5.11 -0.53 13.30
C ALA A 32 -6.25 0.29 13.93
N GLN A 33 -6.79 1.27 13.21
CA GLN A 33 -7.85 2.14 13.68
C GLN A 33 -9.24 1.51 13.57
N GLU A 34 -9.48 0.69 12.53
CA GLU A 34 -10.79 0.13 12.18
C GLU A 34 -11.46 -0.63 13.35
N TRP A 35 -10.67 -1.23 14.24
CA TRP A 35 -11.14 -1.95 15.44
C TRP A 35 -12.03 -1.12 16.36
N SER A 36 -11.90 0.21 16.29
CA SER A 36 -12.61 1.16 17.14
C SER A 36 -13.65 2.00 16.39
N MET A 37 -13.84 1.74 15.10
CA MET A 37 -14.66 2.58 14.21
C MET A 37 -16.02 1.93 13.93
N SER A 38 -17.06 2.75 13.78
CA SER A 38 -18.29 2.31 13.11
C SER A 38 -18.04 2.13 11.62
N ILE A 39 -18.96 1.46 10.92
CA ILE A 39 -18.88 1.27 9.46
C ILE A 39 -18.86 2.61 8.74
N GLU A 40 -19.69 3.57 9.15
CA GLU A 40 -19.76 4.90 8.54
C GLU A 40 -18.44 5.67 8.71
N GLN A 41 -17.82 5.55 9.90
CA GLN A 41 -16.51 6.17 10.15
C GLN A 41 -15.42 5.52 9.31
N ALA A 42 -15.44 4.19 9.16
CA ALA A 42 -14.46 3.46 8.36
C ALA A 42 -14.54 3.87 6.87
N ILE A 43 -15.76 4.02 6.33
CA ILE A 43 -15.98 4.47 4.94
C ILE A 43 -15.43 5.89 4.72
N GLU A 44 -15.73 6.83 5.63
CA GLU A 44 -15.24 8.21 5.51
C GLU A 44 -13.71 8.26 5.61
N ALA A 45 -13.13 7.54 6.57
CA ALA A 45 -11.68 7.49 6.72
C ALA A 45 -11.00 6.85 5.51
N GLU A 46 -11.61 5.83 4.89
CA GLU A 46 -11.07 5.21 3.68
C GLU A 46 -11.10 6.21 2.52
N ALA A 47 -12.20 6.95 2.34
CA ALA A 47 -12.28 7.98 1.31
C ALA A 47 -11.19 9.05 1.47
N GLN A 48 -10.92 9.49 2.70
CA GLN A 48 -9.84 10.43 3.00
C GLN A 48 -8.46 9.83 2.73
N ALA A 49 -8.21 8.61 3.19
CA ALA A 49 -6.95 7.90 2.97
C ALA A 49 -6.66 7.70 1.48
N GLN A 50 -7.67 7.31 0.70
CA GLN A 50 -7.58 7.19 -0.75
C GLN A 50 -7.27 8.54 -1.39
N ALA A 51 -7.98 9.62 -1.01
CA ALA A 51 -7.74 10.96 -1.54
C ALA A 51 -6.31 11.46 -1.26
N ILE A 52 -5.75 11.15 -0.09
CA ILE A 52 -4.35 11.47 0.23
C ILE A 52 -3.40 10.64 -0.63
N CYS A 53 -3.65 9.33 -0.78
CA CYS A 53 -2.82 8.47 -1.64
C CYS A 53 -2.85 8.93 -3.10
N MET A 54 -3.98 9.43 -3.59
CA MET A 54 -4.12 9.94 -4.97
C MET A 54 -3.29 11.21 -5.25
N GLN A 55 -2.79 11.89 -4.21
CA GLN A 55 -1.93 13.06 -4.35
C GLN A 55 -0.44 12.70 -4.49
N THR A 56 -0.07 11.43 -4.31
CA THR A 56 1.32 10.94 -4.39
C THR A 56 1.73 10.66 -5.84
N GLY A 57 3.03 10.76 -6.13
CA GLY A 57 3.57 10.39 -7.44
C GLY A 57 3.36 8.91 -7.76
N ASP A 58 3.37 8.06 -6.73
CA ASP A 58 3.16 6.62 -6.86
C ASP A 58 1.75 6.26 -7.34
N PHE A 59 0.74 7.07 -7.01
CA PHE A 59 -0.59 6.90 -7.59
C PHE A 59 -0.58 7.20 -9.09
N GLU A 60 0.07 8.27 -9.52
CA GLU A 60 0.19 8.61 -10.93
C GLU A 60 0.96 7.53 -11.71
N ARG A 61 2.07 7.03 -11.16
CA ARG A 61 2.85 5.93 -11.74
C ARG A 61 2.03 4.64 -11.84
N ALA A 62 1.28 4.28 -10.80
CA ALA A 62 0.36 3.15 -10.82
C ALA A 62 -0.69 3.29 -11.92
N TYR A 63 -1.31 4.47 -12.02
CA TYR A 63 -2.34 4.74 -13.01
C TYR A 63 -1.79 4.67 -14.44
N ARG A 64 -0.66 5.33 -14.72
CA ARG A 64 0.00 5.31 -16.04
C ARG A 64 0.38 3.89 -16.44
N ALA A 65 1.00 3.13 -15.54
CA ALA A 65 1.38 1.74 -15.78
C ALA A 65 0.14 0.86 -16.02
N PHE A 66 -0.93 1.05 -15.24
CA PHE A 66 -2.18 0.32 -15.42
C PHE A 66 -2.80 0.55 -16.81
N VAL A 67 -2.90 1.81 -17.24
CA VAL A 67 -3.41 2.17 -18.58
C VAL A 67 -2.53 1.58 -19.68
N ALA A 68 -1.20 1.58 -19.49
CA ALA A 68 -0.24 0.99 -20.42
C ALA A 68 -0.15 -0.55 -20.36
N LYS A 69 -0.81 -1.20 -19.39
CA LYS A 69 -0.67 -2.63 -19.06
C LYS A 69 0.76 -3.04 -18.71
N GLU A 70 1.49 -2.13 -18.09
CA GLU A 70 2.86 -2.32 -17.62
C GLU A 70 2.90 -2.50 -16.11
N ARG A 71 4.05 -2.91 -15.57
CA ARG A 71 4.26 -2.97 -14.12
C ARG A 71 4.71 -1.61 -13.61
N PRO A 72 4.05 -1.03 -12.60
CA PRO A 72 4.52 0.20 -11.99
C PRO A 72 5.84 -0.02 -11.25
N VAL A 73 6.67 1.02 -11.23
CA VAL A 73 7.84 1.13 -10.37
C VAL A 73 7.51 2.20 -9.34
N PHE A 74 7.48 1.82 -8.07
CA PHE A 74 7.15 2.72 -6.97
C PHE A 74 8.42 3.34 -6.39
N GLU A 75 8.36 4.63 -6.08
CA GLU A 75 9.49 5.41 -5.55
C GLU A 75 9.24 5.87 -4.10
N GLY A 76 8.00 5.78 -3.61
CA GLY A 76 7.62 6.08 -2.24
C GLY A 76 7.21 7.54 -1.98
N ASP A 77 7.05 8.35 -3.02
CA ASP A 77 6.60 9.75 -3.01
C ASP A 77 5.27 9.97 -3.76
#